data_AF-X0THG1-F1
#
_entry.id   AF-X0THG1-F1
#
_cell.length_a   1.000
_cell.length_b   1.000
_cell.length_c   1.000
_cell.angle_alpha   90.00
_cell.angle_beta   90.00
_cell.angle_gamma   90.00
#
_symmetry.space_group_name_H-M   'P 1'
#
loop_
_entity.id
_entity.type
_entity.pdbx_description
1 polymer ?
#
loop_
_entity_poly.entity_id
_entity_poly.type
_entity_poly.pdbx_seq_one_letter_code
_entity_poly.pdbx_strand_id
1 'polypeptide(L)' 'LRAIDAVLASLFPGSVAVGHRDLSVDLNGDGVISKNEWMKQCPCFDVKTQL' A
#
# COMPACT_ATOMS: atom_id res chain seq x y z
N LEU A 1 -2.90 6.77 14.67
CA LEU A 1 -2.97 6.16 13.33
C LEU A 1 -2.68 4.66 13.39
N ARG A 2 -1.49 4.21 13.85
CA ARG A 2 -1.17 2.77 14.00
C ARG A 2 -2.16 1.91 14.82
N ALA A 3 -2.77 2.48 15.87
CA ALA A 3 -3.73 1.76 16.70
C ALA A 3 -4.99 1.35 15.93
N ILE A 4 -5.43 2.15 14.95
CA ILE A 4 -6.60 1.84 14.13
C ILE A 4 -6.26 0.69 13.17
N ASP A 5 -5.07 0.68 12.60
CA ASP A 5 -4.62 -0.40 11.70
C ASP A 5 -4.63 -1.76 12.41
N ALA A 6 -4.15 -1.82 13.66
CA ALA A 6 -4.19 -3.03 14.48
C ALA A 6 -5.63 -3.50 14.78
N VAL A 7 -6.54 -2.56 15.05
CA VAL A 7 -7.96 -2.88 15.26
C VAL A 7 -8.59 -3.41 13.97
N LEU A 8 -8.36 -2.76 12.84
CA LEU A 8 -8.88 -3.18 11.54
C LEU A 8 -8.35 -4.56 11.14
N ALA A 9 -7.05 -4.83 11.36
CA ALA A 9 -6.46 -6.13 11.09
C ALA A 9 -7.11 -7.26 11.93
N SER A 10 -7.48 -6.97 13.19
CA SER A 10 -8.20 -7.92 14.05
C SER A 10 -9.65 -8.15 13.57
N LEU A 11 -10.33 -7.09 13.13
CA LEU A 11 -11.72 -7.16 12.65
C LEU A 11 -11.84 -7.80 11.27
N PHE A 12 -10.81 -7.71 10.43
CA PHE A 12 -10.81 -8.19 9.05
C PHE A 12 -9.60 -9.11 8.78
N PRO A 13 -9.64 -10.37 9.27
CA PRO A 13 -8.55 -11.32 9.08
C PRO A 13 -8.29 -11.58 7.59
N GLY A 14 -7.02 -11.52 7.19
CA GLY A 14 -6.59 -11.71 5.79
C GLY A 14 -6.60 -10.43 4.94
N SER A 15 -7.08 -9.31 5.46
CA SER A 15 -6.87 -8.01 4.82
C SER A 15 -5.42 -7.56 4.97
N VAL A 16 -4.94 -6.76 4.00
CA VAL A 16 -3.58 -6.22 3.99
C VAL A 16 -3.66 -4.71 3.85
N ALA A 17 -2.94 -4.00 4.72
CA ALA A 17 -2.75 -2.57 4.56
C ALA A 17 -1.73 -2.31 3.43
N VAL A 18 -2.09 -1.43 2.49
CA VAL A 18 -1.24 -1.05 1.36
C VAL A 18 -1.21 0.47 1.21
N GLY A 19 -0.14 0.98 0.61
CA GLY A 19 -0.09 2.38 0.20
C GLY A 19 -0.96 2.62 -1.03
N HIS A 20 -1.47 3.84 -1.20
CA HIS A 20 -2.22 4.22 -2.39
C HIS A 20 -1.38 3.99 -3.66
N ARG A 21 -0.10 4.36 -3.65
CA ARG A 21 0.79 4.16 -4.80
C ARG A 21 0.92 2.69 -5.22
N ASP A 22 0.80 1.75 -4.29
CA ASP A 22 0.92 0.31 -4.57
C ASP A 22 -0.26 -0.21 -5.40
N LEU A 23 -1.31 0.60 -5.55
CA LEU A 23 -2.49 0.37 -6.37
C LEU A 23 -2.47 1.19 -7.68
N SER A 24 -1.32 1.76 -8.05
CA SER A 24 -1.18 2.40 -9.37
C SER A 24 -1.30 1.35 -10.48
N VAL A 25 -1.57 1.80 -11.71
CA VAL A 25 -1.63 0.91 -12.86
C VAL A 25 -0.22 0.44 -13.20
N ASP A 26 -0.07 -0.87 -13.35
CA ASP A 26 1.11 -1.50 -13.94
C ASP A 26 1.13 -1.19 -15.44
N LEU A 27 2.05 -0.33 -15.88
CA LEU A 27 2.12 0.16 -17.26
C LEU A 27 2.97 -0.75 -18.14
N ASN A 28 3.95 -1.45 -17.57
CA ASN A 28 4.84 -2.33 -18.30
C ASN A 28 4.44 -3.82 -18.23
N GLY A 29 3.53 -4.19 -17.33
CA GLY A 29 2.97 -5.53 -17.19
C GLY A 29 3.89 -6.52 -16.48
N ASP A 30 4.83 -6.06 -15.65
CA ASP A 30 5.78 -6.93 -14.93
C ASP A 30 5.28 -7.40 -13.54
N GLY A 31 4.11 -6.92 -13.11
CA GLY A 31 3.49 -7.25 -11.83
C GLY A 31 4.04 -6.46 -10.63
N VAL A 32 4.93 -5.48 -10.86
CA VAL A 32 5.54 -4.64 -9.83
C VAL A 32 5.34 -3.17 -10.15
N ILE A 33 4.59 -2.47 -9.30
CA ILE A 33 4.39 -1.03 -9.44
C ILE A 33 5.66 -0.25 -9.11
N SER A 34 6.38 0.15 -10.14
CA SER A 34 7.63 0.89 -10.05
C SER A 34 7.42 2.41 -9.96
N LYS A 35 8.46 3.15 -9.56
CA LYS A 35 8.33 4.59 -9.22
C LYS A 35 7.86 5.47 -10.39
N ASN A 36 8.24 5.11 -11.61
CA ASN A 36 7.82 5.77 -12.85
C ASN A 36 6.34 5.47 -13.21
N GLU A 37 5.70 4.54 -12.53
CA GLU A 37 4.30 4.16 -12.73
C GLU A 37 3.39 4.73 -11.63
N TRP A 38 3.96 5.36 -10.60
CA TRP A 38 3.19 5.93 -9.51
C TRP A 38 2.33 7.09 -10.00
N MET A 39 1.01 6.95 -9.84
CA MET A 39 0.10 8.08 -10.06
C MET A 39 0.35 9.19 -9.02
N LYS A 40 0.70 8.81 -7.79
CA LYS A 40 0.98 9.70 -6.65
C LYS A 40 2.02 9.04 -5.74
N GLN A 41 2.85 9.84 -5.07
CA GLN A 41 3.81 9.33 -4.08
C GLN A 41 3.16 8.95 -2.73
N CYS A 42 1.93 9.41 -2.48
CA CYS A 42 1.17 9.15 -1.27
C CYS A 42 1.12 7.64 -0.95
N PRO A 43 1.41 7.21 0.30
CA PRO A 43 1.53 8.02 1.52
C PRO A 43 2.94 8.59 1.81
N CYS A 44 3.84 8.63 0.83
CA CYS A 44 5.22 9.14 0.95
C CYS A 44 6.13 8.34 1.91
N PHE A 45 5.65 7.21 2.43
CA PHE A 45 6.40 6.23 3.21
C PHE A 45 5.97 4.81 2.80
N ASP A 46 6.69 3.78 3.19
CA ASP A 46 6.36 2.39 2.88
C ASP A 46 5.46 1.76 3.95
N VAL A 47 4.24 1.39 3.55
CA VAL A 47 3.26 0.77 4.44
C VAL A 47 3.72 -0.61 4.89
N LYS A 48 4.40 -1.38 4.06
CA LYS A 48 4.82 -2.76 4.42
C LYS A 48 5.92 -2.77 5.47
N THR A 49 6.77 -1.74 5.49
CA THR A 49 7.93 -1.67 6.41
C THR A 49 7.74 -0.68 7.56
N GLN A 50 6.82 0.29 7.42
CA GLN A 50 6.67 1.38 8.38
C GLN A 50 5.29 1.45 9.04
N LEU A 51 4.34 0.54 8.77
CA LEU A 51 3.06 0.44 9.49
C LEU A 51 3.16 -0.59 10.61
#